data_AF-A0A1G7D371-F1
#
_entry.id   AF-A0A1G7D371-F1
#
_cell.length_a   1.000
_cell.length_b   1.000
_cell.length_c   1.000
_cell.angle_alpha   90.00
_cell.angle_beta   90.00
_cell.angle_gamma   90.00
#
_symmetry.space_group_name_H-M   'P 1'
#
loop_
_entity.id
_entity.type
_entity.pdbx_description
1 polymer ?
#
loop_
_entity_poly.entity_id
_entity_poly.type
_entity_poly.pdbx_seq_one_letter_code
_entity_poly.pdbx_strand_id
1 'polypeptide(L)'
;MRNLAVGQVREAILKINLFYGIYDVQEGNYMPEVNNIYLENVTVKKGGQYGICAKGYEEKPINITLKNVTISEVDSAYTLSNVKSLHFENTYINGKKMESISNPDMN
;
A
#
# COMPACT_ATOMS: atom_id res chain seq x y z
N MET A 1 -6.95 8.20 3.43
CA MET A 1 -7.44 7.94 4.81
C MET A 1 -6.61 8.78 5.79
N ARG A 2 -7.22 9.34 6.83
CA ARG A 2 -6.48 10.16 7.81
C ARG A 2 -6.97 10.01 9.25
N ASN A 3 -6.09 10.26 10.21
CA ASN A 3 -6.38 10.39 11.66
C ASN A 3 -6.96 9.11 12.28
N LEU A 4 -6.17 8.03 12.30
CA LEU A 4 -6.64 6.72 12.76
C LEU A 4 -5.69 6.10 13.79
N ALA A 5 -6.27 5.49 14.81
CA ALA A 5 -5.57 4.60 15.74
C ALA A 5 -6.14 3.18 15.59
N VAL A 6 -5.29 2.22 15.22
CA VAL A 6 -5.69 0.82 15.00
C VAL A 6 -5.00 -0.06 16.04
N GLY A 7 -5.80 -0.84 16.77
CA GLY A 7 -5.29 -1.82 17.73
C GLY A 7 -4.59 -2.99 17.02
N GLN A 8 -5.32 -3.69 16.14
CA GLN A 8 -4.81 -4.87 15.46
C GLN A 8 -5.49 -5.07 14.11
N VAL A 9 -4.71 -5.50 13.12
CA VAL A 9 -5.21 -6.08 11.87
C VAL A 9 -4.71 -7.51 11.72
N ARG A 10 -5.37 -8.28 10.85
CA ARG A 10 -4.93 -9.65 10.53
C ARG A 10 -3.96 -9.72 9.36
N GLU A 11 -4.19 -8.93 8.32
CA GLU A 11 -3.50 -9.07 7.03
C GLU A 11 -2.66 -7.84 6.69
N ALA A 12 -3.28 -6.70 6.37
CA ALA A 12 -2.56 -5.49 6.00
C ALA A 12 -3.25 -4.20 6.43
N ILE A 13 -2.49 -3.12 6.57
CA ILE A 13 -3.01 -1.78 6.90
C ILE A 13 -3.57 -1.08 5.68
N LEU A 14 -2.81 -1.13 4.59
CA LEU A 14 -3.26 -0.71 3.27
C LEU A 14 -3.18 -1.91 2.34
N LYS A 15 -4.33 -2.40 1.86
CA LYS A 15 -4.41 -3.44 0.85
C LYS A 15 -5.03 -2.90 -0.42
N ILE A 16 -4.29 -2.94 -1.52
CA ILE A 16 -4.75 -2.63 -2.87
C ILE A 16 -4.50 -3.89 -3.70
N ASN A 17 -5.56 -4.50 -4.23
CA ASN A 17 -5.42 -5.65 -5.12
C ASN A 17 -6.41 -5.50 -6.28
N LEU A 18 -5.88 -5.19 -7.46
CA LEU A 18 -6.69 -5.08 -8.68
C LEU A 18 -7.01 -6.44 -9.31
N PHE A 19 -6.35 -7.51 -8.88
CA PHE A 19 -6.58 -8.87 -9.35
C PHE A 19 -7.66 -9.52 -8.48
N TYR A 20 -8.90 -9.15 -8.74
CA TYR A 20 -10.05 -9.88 -8.20
C TYR A 20 -10.23 -11.17 -9.01
N GLY A 21 -10.52 -12.28 -8.33
CA GLY A 21 -10.86 -13.54 -9.00
C GLY A 21 -12.19 -13.38 -9.70
N ILE A 22 -12.16 -12.99 -10.97
CA ILE A 22 -13.33 -13.02 -11.85
C ILE A 22 -13.39 -14.44 -12.40
N TYR A 23 -14.51 -15.13 -12.18
CA TYR A 23 -14.71 -16.53 -12.58
C TYR A 23 -14.78 -16.74 -14.11
N ASP A 24 -14.42 -15.74 -14.92
CA ASP A 24 -14.37 -15.85 -16.36
C ASP A 24 -13.55 -14.71 -16.99
N VAL A 25 -13.03 -14.94 -18.19
CA VAL A 25 -12.31 -13.93 -18.99
C VAL A 25 -13.32 -12.89 -19.48
N GLN A 26 -13.52 -11.84 -18.70
CA GLN A 26 -14.05 -10.60 -19.24
C GLN A 26 -12.89 -9.65 -19.44
N GLU A 27 -12.40 -9.60 -20.69
CA GLU A 27 -11.73 -8.44 -21.25
C GLU A 27 -12.74 -7.27 -21.28
N GLY A 28 -13.10 -6.78 -20.09
CA GLY A 28 -13.90 -5.59 -19.97
C GLY A 28 -13.08 -4.42 -20.47
N ASN A 29 -13.62 -3.61 -21.37
CA ASN A 29 -12.96 -2.42 -21.93
C ASN A 29 -12.65 -1.32 -20.87
N TYR A 30 -12.95 -1.56 -19.60
CA TYR A 30 -12.82 -0.61 -18.49
C TYR A 30 -11.97 -1.20 -17.36
N MET A 31 -10.65 -1.25 -17.58
CA MET A 31 -9.69 -1.64 -16.56
C MET A 31 -9.74 -0.68 -15.36
N PRO A 32 -9.89 -1.17 -14.11
CA PRO A 32 -9.92 -0.31 -12.93
C PRO A 32 -8.57 0.38 -12.74
N GLU A 33 -8.62 1.63 -12.30
CA GLU A 33 -7.45 2.44 -11.99
C GLU A 33 -7.49 2.86 -10.53
N VAL A 34 -6.36 2.69 -9.84
CA VAL A 34 -6.19 3.11 -8.45
C VAL A 34 -4.86 3.85 -8.37
N ASN A 35 -4.91 5.14 -8.08
CA ASN A 35 -3.74 6.00 -8.04
C ASN A 35 -3.94 7.11 -6.99
N ASN A 36 -2.86 7.81 -6.63
CA ASN A 36 -2.86 8.92 -5.67
C ASN A 36 -3.46 8.54 -4.31
N ILE A 37 -2.93 7.48 -3.72
CA ILE A 37 -3.40 6.95 -2.43
C ILE A 37 -2.65 7.61 -1.28
N TYR A 38 -3.38 8.11 -0.29
CA TYR A 38 -2.81 8.80 0.88
C TYR A 38 -3.25 8.13 2.18
N LEU A 39 -2.29 7.85 3.06
CA LEU A 39 -2.51 7.43 4.44
C LEU A 39 -1.77 8.39 5.37
N GLU A 40 -2.52 9.13 6.18
CA GLU A 40 -1.95 10.24 6.95
C GLU A 40 -2.32 10.20 8.44
N ASN A 41 -1.38 10.50 9.33
CA ASN A 41 -1.59 10.53 10.77
C ASN A 41 -2.23 9.23 11.29
N VAL A 42 -1.56 8.10 11.04
CA VAL A 42 -2.05 6.77 11.41
C VAL A 42 -1.08 6.06 12.34
N THR A 43 -1.59 5.51 13.44
CA THR A 43 -0.81 4.66 14.33
C THR A 43 -1.44 3.28 14.43
N VAL A 44 -0.64 2.24 14.22
CA VAL A 44 -1.06 0.84 14.32
C VAL A 44 -0.17 0.09 15.30
N LYS A 45 -0.78 -0.60 16.27
CA LYS A 45 -0.02 -1.37 17.26
C LYS A 45 0.34 -2.78 16.78
N LYS A 46 -0.58 -3.47 16.09
CA LYS A 46 -0.36 -4.83 15.56
C LYS A 46 -0.69 -4.89 14.07
N GLY A 47 0.36 -4.87 13.25
CA GLY A 47 0.32 -4.67 11.81
C GLY A 47 -0.03 -5.90 10.97
N GLY A 48 0.01 -7.10 11.57
CA GLY A 48 -0.30 -8.34 10.85
C GLY A 48 0.80 -8.72 9.86
N GLN A 49 0.43 -9.15 8.66
CA GLN A 49 1.39 -9.68 7.68
C GLN A 49 2.12 -8.58 6.91
N TYR A 50 1.43 -7.51 6.50
CA TYR A 50 1.99 -6.47 5.64
C TYR A 50 1.62 -5.06 6.09
N GLY A 51 2.60 -4.15 6.14
CA GLY A 51 2.29 -2.72 6.34
C GLY A 51 1.50 -2.20 5.15
N ILE A 52 2.05 -2.40 3.95
CA ILE A 52 1.40 -2.11 2.67
C ILE A 52 1.40 -3.37 1.80
N CYS A 53 0.25 -3.74 1.26
CA CYS A 53 0.12 -4.79 0.25
C CYS A 53 -0.53 -4.16 -0.99
N ALA A 54 0.21 -4.02 -2.09
CA ALA A 54 -0.29 -3.34 -3.28
C ALA A 54 0.06 -4.14 -4.55
N LYS A 55 -0.98 -4.52 -5.31
CA LYS A 55 -0.88 -5.28 -6.56
C LYS A 55 -1.68 -4.58 -7.65
N GLY A 56 -0.98 -3.91 -8.57
CA GLY A 56 -1.52 -3.14 -9.68
C GLY A 56 -1.30 -3.77 -11.06
N TYR A 57 -1.81 -3.12 -12.11
CA TYR A 57 -1.49 -3.44 -13.50
C TYR A 57 -0.26 -2.65 -13.95
N GLU A 58 0.58 -3.25 -14.80
CA GLU A 58 1.79 -2.60 -15.32
C GLU A 58 1.46 -1.31 -16.10
N GLU A 59 0.38 -1.35 -16.88
CA GLU A 59 -0.11 -0.24 -17.70
C GLU A 59 -0.76 0.90 -16.88
N LYS A 60 -1.06 0.66 -15.59
CA LYS A 60 -1.77 1.60 -14.72
C LYS A 60 -1.00 1.80 -13.41
N PRO A 61 0.03 2.66 -13.42
CA PRO A 61 0.91 2.83 -12.28
C PRO A 61 0.19 3.33 -11.03
N ILE A 62 0.48 2.71 -9.88
CA ILE A 62 -0.04 3.11 -8.58
C ILE A 62 0.97 4.00 -7.84
N ASN A 63 0.54 5.17 -7.37
CA ASN A 63 1.31 6.04 -6.48
C ASN A 63 0.67 6.07 -5.08
N ILE A 64 1.49 5.84 -4.05
CA ILE A 64 1.06 5.73 -2.65
C ILE A 64 1.92 6.67 -1.79
N THR A 65 1.29 7.42 -0.90
CA THR A 65 1.94 8.30 0.08
C THR A 65 1.52 7.93 1.50
N LEU A 66 2.51 7.71 2.37
CA LEU A 66 2.32 7.60 3.81
C LEU A 66 2.97 8.82 4.49
N LYS A 67 2.20 9.55 5.30
CA LYS A 67 2.65 10.73 6.02
C LYS A 67 2.31 10.64 7.50
N ASN A 68 3.30 10.78 8.39
CA ASN A 68 3.10 10.65 9.84
C ASN A 68 2.45 9.31 10.21
N VAL A 69 3.02 8.21 9.74
CA VAL A 69 2.48 6.86 9.95
C VAL A 69 3.43 6.03 10.82
N THR A 70 2.90 5.36 11.82
CA THR A 70 3.66 4.41 12.65
C THR A 70 2.94 3.05 12.63
N ILE A 71 3.63 2.00 12.20
CA ILE A 71 3.11 0.63 12.19
C ILE A 71 4.05 -0.26 12.99
N SER A 72 3.52 -0.93 14.01
CA SER A 72 4.26 -1.87 14.87
C SER A 72 3.79 -3.30 14.66
N GLU A 73 4.65 -4.26 15.00
CA GLU A 73 4.38 -5.70 14.95
C GLU A 73 3.80 -6.15 13.61
N VAL A 74 4.56 -5.91 12.53
CA VAL A 74 4.23 -6.38 11.19
C VAL A 74 5.28 -7.35 10.66
N ASP A 75 4.89 -8.41 9.93
CA ASP A 75 5.84 -9.40 9.42
C ASP A 75 6.71 -8.82 8.30
N SER A 76 6.09 -8.07 7.37
CA SER A 76 6.78 -7.36 6.29
C SER A 76 6.31 -5.90 6.19
N ALA A 77 7.24 -4.98 5.94
CA ALA A 77 6.91 -3.58 5.77
C ALA A 77 5.99 -3.36 4.55
N TYR A 78 6.29 -4.04 3.45
CA TYR A 78 5.47 -3.98 2.25
C TYR A 78 5.66 -5.19 1.33
N THR A 79 4.64 -5.45 0.51
CA THR A 79 4.72 -6.31 -0.68
C THR A 79 4.06 -5.57 -1.85
N LEU A 80 4.79 -5.43 -2.96
CA LEU A 80 4.44 -4.53 -4.06
C LEU A 80 4.56 -5.25 -5.40
N SER A 81 3.60 -5.01 -6.28
CA SER A 81 3.67 -5.38 -7.71
C SER A 81 3.03 -4.27 -8.52
N ASN A 82 3.75 -3.76 -9.53
CA ASN A 82 3.31 -2.67 -10.39
C ASN A 82 2.90 -1.39 -9.62
N VAL A 83 3.73 -1.02 -8.65
CA VAL A 83 3.62 0.23 -7.90
C VAL A 83 4.74 1.14 -8.37
N LYS A 84 4.39 2.31 -8.90
CA LYS A 84 5.34 3.27 -9.45
C LYS A 84 6.06 4.03 -8.36
N SER A 85 5.35 4.43 -7.31
CA SER A 85 5.97 5.10 -6.16
C SER A 85 5.29 4.76 -4.85
N LEU A 86 6.12 4.61 -3.82
CA LEU A 86 5.70 4.55 -2.42
C LEU A 86 6.53 5.58 -1.66
N HIS A 87 5.90 6.73 -1.42
CA HIS A 87 6.49 7.88 -0.76
C HIS A 87 6.24 7.83 0.75
N PHE A 88 7.30 7.98 1.53
CA PHE A 88 7.24 8.02 2.98
C PHE A 88 7.69 9.37 3.51
N GLU A 89 6.81 10.03 4.26
CA GLU A 89 7.11 11.24 5.03
C GLU A 89 6.90 10.93 6.51
N ASN A 90 7.94 11.08 7.33
CA ASN A 90 7.87 10.83 8.78
C ASN A 90 7.14 9.50 9.11
N THR A 91 7.54 8.42 8.45
CA THR A 91 6.88 7.11 8.57
C THR A 91 7.83 6.06 9.13
N TYR A 92 7.33 5.29 10.09
CA TYR A 92 8.07 4.26 10.80
C TYR A 92 7.34 2.92 10.75
N ILE A 93 8.06 1.85 10.41
CA ILE A 93 7.53 0.49 10.43
C ILE A 93 8.46 -0.39 11.25
N ASN A 94 7.92 -1.09 12.25
CA ASN A 94 8.68 -1.86 13.25
C ASN A 94 9.83 -1.05 13.87
N GLY A 95 9.57 0.22 14.17
CA GLY A 95 10.56 1.14 14.75
C GLY A 95 11.64 1.64 13.77
N LYS A 96 11.65 1.17 12.51
CA LYS A 96 12.60 1.62 11.49
C LYS A 96 11.98 2.76 10.68
N LYS A 97 12.77 3.81 10.43
CA LYS A 97 12.37 4.90 9.54
C LYS A 97 12.38 4.40 8.10
N MET A 98 11.31 4.68 7.36
CA MET A 98 11.16 4.23 5.97
C MET A 98 11.77 5.23 4.99
N GLU A 99 12.32 4.70 3.90
CA GLU A 99 12.83 5.46 2.76
C GLU A 99 11.91 5.26 1.56
N SER A 100 11.65 6.36 0.84
CA SER A 100 10.79 6.35 -0.35
C SER A 100 11.40 5.49 -1.46
N ILE A 101 10.54 4.77 -2.17
CA ILE A 101 10.92 3.99 -3.34
C ILE A 101 10.15 4.49 -4.57
N SER A 102 10.83 4.48 -5.71
CA SER A 102 10.24 4.79 -7.01
C SER A 102 10.78 3.82 -8.06
N ASN A 103 9.92 3.46 -9.01
CA ASN A 103 10.31 2.70 -10.18
C ASN A 103 10.26 3.64 -11.41
N PRO A 104 11.40 4.20 -11.85
CA PRO A 104 11.43 5.21 -12.90
C PRO A 104 11.02 4.67 -14.28
N ASP A 105 11.08 3.36 -14.49
CA ASP A 105 10.78 2.71 -15.77
C ASP A 105 9.28 2.45 -15.98
N MET A 106 8.43 2.69 -14.96
CA MET A 106 6.97 2.58 -15.06
C MET A 106 6.37 3.91 -15.54
N ASN A 107 5.87 3.94 -16.77
CA ASN A 107 5.21 5.10 -17.38
C ASN A 107 3.79 5.31 -16.87
#